data_AF-A0A8I1ZNC0-F1
#
_entry.id   AF-A0A8I1ZNC0-F1
#
_cell.length_a   1.000
_cell.length_b   1.000
_cell.length_c   1.000
_cell.angle_alpha   90.00
_cell.angle_beta   90.00
_cell.angle_gamma   90.00
#
_symmetry.space_group_name_H-M   'P 1'
#
loop_
_entity.id
_entity.type
_entity.pdbx_description
1 polymer ?
#
loop_
_entity_poly.entity_id
_entity_poly.type
_entity_poly.pdbx_seq_one_letter_code
_entity_poly.pdbx_strand_id
1 'polypeptide(L)'
;MVYDYRSVACRLAEKPLILNSSLFAIIRYACISISYRVLVMKIPRTFLALIIVVGSAACSSGGGSGNSPLPADMHNVTYEVTSSHLDNQFMINFIDEDGNTSEFQEIHIKNEPWRYSFTAQTGTDLYLFVKPLSDLSEMYYATIYVDSEIGSTTTGRGGEAVVSFTILADREDTIEYY
;
A
#
# COMPACT_ATOMS: atom_id res chain seq x y z
N MET A 1 -32.32 33.54 -30.79
CA MET A 1 -32.61 32.14 -30.41
C MET A 1 -31.30 31.51 -29.97
N VAL A 2 -31.02 31.51 -28.67
CA VAL A 2 -29.83 30.87 -28.11
C VAL A 2 -30.32 29.59 -27.46
N TYR A 3 -29.91 28.44 -27.99
CA TYR A 3 -30.25 27.15 -27.41
C TYR A 3 -29.60 27.06 -26.03
N ASP A 4 -30.44 26.88 -25.01
CA ASP A 4 -30.03 26.78 -23.61
C ASP A 4 -29.46 25.37 -23.34
N TYR A 5 -28.14 25.24 -23.52
CA TYR A 5 -27.39 24.00 -23.30
C TYR A 5 -27.38 23.54 -21.83
N ARG A 6 -27.86 24.35 -20.87
CA ARG A 6 -27.82 24.02 -19.44
C ARG A 6 -28.80 22.92 -19.03
N SER A 7 -29.93 22.75 -19.75
CA SER A 7 -30.93 21.75 -19.35
C SER A 7 -30.67 20.35 -19.89
N VAL A 8 -29.86 20.20 -20.94
CA VAL A 8 -29.58 18.90 -21.57
C VAL A 8 -28.54 18.09 -20.77
N ALA A 9 -27.54 18.77 -20.19
CA ALA A 9 -26.48 18.10 -19.42
C ALA A 9 -26.99 17.46 -18.12
N CYS A 10 -27.94 18.09 -17.42
CA CYS A 10 -28.52 17.52 -16.20
C CYS A 10 -29.53 16.39 -16.46
N ARG A 11 -30.24 16.38 -17.60
CA ARG A 11 -31.20 15.30 -17.91
C ARG A 11 -30.56 13.98 -18.36
N LEU A 12 -29.26 13.96 -18.65
CA LEU A 12 -28.52 12.75 -18.98
C LEU A 12 -28.01 11.98 -17.74
N ALA A 13 -28.06 12.59 -16.55
CA ALA A 13 -27.64 11.94 -15.31
C ALA A 13 -28.73 11.05 -14.67
N GLU A 14 -30.00 11.18 -15.10
CA GLU A 14 -31.13 10.44 -14.51
C GLU A 14 -31.55 9.18 -15.30
N LYS A 15 -30.86 8.86 -16.40
CA LYS A 15 -31.05 7.57 -17.09
C LYS A 15 -29.93 6.62 -16.73
N PRO A 16 -30.20 5.34 -16.39
CA PRO A 16 -29.16 4.35 -16.21
C PRO A 16 -28.62 3.96 -17.59
N LEU A 17 -27.76 4.81 -18.15
CA LEU A 17 -26.94 4.47 -19.29
C LEU A 17 -25.75 3.66 -18.79
N ILE A 18 -25.72 2.40 -19.20
CA ILE A 18 -24.57 1.52 -19.15
C ILE A 18 -23.48 2.21 -19.98
N LEU A 19 -22.63 2.99 -19.32
CA LEU A 19 -21.53 3.74 -19.91
C LEU A 19 -20.24 3.26 -19.25
N ASN A 20 -19.31 2.82 -20.11
CA ASN A 20 -17.98 2.33 -19.74
C ASN A 20 -17.29 3.24 -18.70
N SER A 21 -16.67 2.60 -17.73
CA SER A 21 -16.01 3.14 -16.53
C SER A 21 -15.06 4.33 -16.79
N SER A 22 -14.53 4.45 -18.00
CA SER A 22 -13.63 5.54 -18.42
C SER A 22 -14.34 6.88 -18.68
N LEU A 23 -15.60 6.89 -19.09
CA LEU A 23 -16.35 8.14 -19.39
C LEU A 23 -16.86 8.83 -18.12
N PHE A 24 -17.15 8.07 -17.06
CA PHE A 24 -17.59 8.62 -15.77
C PHE A 24 -16.47 9.40 -15.06
N ALA A 25 -15.23 8.90 -15.16
CA ALA A 25 -14.06 9.58 -14.61
C ALA A 25 -13.85 10.96 -15.26
N ILE A 26 -13.96 11.05 -16.59
CA ILE A 26 -13.77 12.31 -17.33
C ILE A 26 -14.81 13.36 -16.92
N ILE A 27 -16.07 12.96 -16.73
CA ILE A 27 -17.14 13.88 -16.31
C ILE A 27 -16.91 14.40 -14.88
N ARG A 28 -16.47 13.54 -13.94
CA ARG A 28 -16.12 13.99 -12.58
C ARG A 28 -14.94 14.97 -12.56
N TYR A 29 -13.89 14.71 -13.34
CA TYR A 29 -12.74 15.60 -13.44
C TYR A 29 -13.10 16.95 -14.09
N ALA A 30 -13.98 16.94 -15.11
CA ALA A 30 -14.45 18.18 -15.74
C ALA A 30 -15.28 19.05 -14.78
N CYS A 31 -16.13 18.46 -13.94
CA CYS A 31 -16.90 19.20 -12.93
C CYS A 31 -16.00 19.84 -11.84
N ILE A 32 -14.96 19.15 -11.39
CA ILE A 32 -14.02 19.67 -10.37
C ILE A 32 -13.19 20.84 -10.94
N SER A 33 -12.75 20.76 -12.20
CA SER A 33 -11.94 21.81 -12.82
C SER A 33 -12.71 23.11 -13.09
N ILE A 34 -14.03 23.04 -13.32
CA ILE A 34 -14.86 24.23 -13.53
C ILE A 34 -15.11 24.96 -12.20
N SER A 35 -15.29 24.22 -11.10
CA SER A 35 -15.41 24.82 -9.76
C SER A 35 -14.12 25.53 -9.31
N TYR A 36 -12.95 25.03 -9.70
CA TYR A 36 -11.67 25.66 -9.33
C TYR A 36 -11.42 27.00 -10.05
N ARG A 37 -11.87 27.17 -11.29
CA ARG A 37 -11.66 28.43 -12.04
C ARG A 37 -12.62 29.55 -11.64
N VAL A 38 -13.77 29.23 -11.05
CA VAL A 38 -14.75 30.24 -10.61
C VAL A 38 -14.46 30.74 -9.19
N LEU A 39 -13.67 30.01 -8.38
CA LEU A 39 -13.32 30.41 -7.00
C LEU A 39 -12.11 31.35 -6.88
N VAL A 40 -11.44 31.71 -7.98
CA VAL A 40 -10.22 32.57 -7.96
C VAL A 40 -10.55 34.06 -8.14
N MET A 41 -11.82 34.44 -8.30
CA MET A 41 -12.21 35.85 -8.32
C MET A 41 -12.95 36.24 -7.05
N LYS A 42 -12.23 37.01 -6.21
CA LYS A 42 -12.68 37.80 -5.04
C LYS A 42 -12.84 37.02 -3.72
N ILE A 43 -11.70 36.74 -3.08
CA ILE A 43 -11.66 36.62 -1.62
C ILE A 43 -11.06 37.94 -1.08
N PRO A 44 -11.79 38.72 -0.26
CA PRO A 44 -11.27 39.93 0.36
C PRO A 44 -10.20 39.60 1.40
N ARG A 45 -9.12 40.40 1.44
CA ARG A 45 -7.86 40.23 2.20
C ARG A 45 -7.98 40.27 3.73
N THR A 46 -9.15 40.04 4.31
CA THR A 46 -9.38 40.08 5.77
C THR A 46 -9.64 38.71 6.42
N PHE A 47 -9.76 37.62 5.65
CA PHE A 47 -9.92 36.26 6.19
C PHE A 47 -8.60 35.47 6.35
N LEU A 48 -7.46 36.06 5.98
CA LEU A 48 -6.16 35.37 6.03
C LEU A 48 -5.55 35.31 7.45
N ALA A 49 -6.08 36.09 8.41
CA ALA A 49 -5.54 36.17 9.77
C ALA A 49 -6.18 35.17 10.76
N LEU A 50 -7.30 34.52 10.41
CA LEU A 50 -8.01 33.61 11.33
C LEU A 50 -7.56 32.14 11.20
N ILE A 51 -6.85 31.77 10.13
CA ILE A 51 -6.40 30.37 9.91
C ILE A 51 -5.06 30.08 10.60
N ILE A 52 -4.36 31.10 11.11
CA ILE A 52 -3.04 30.93 11.76
C ILE A 52 -3.18 30.61 13.27
N VAL A 53 -4.37 30.75 13.86
CA VAL A 53 -4.58 30.51 15.30
C VAL A 53 -5.08 29.09 15.62
N VAL A 54 -5.52 28.32 14.63
CA VAL A 54 -5.78 26.86 14.78
C VAL A 54 -4.49 26.06 14.49
N GLY A 55 -3.34 26.61 14.89
CA GLY A 55 -2.01 26.05 14.63
C GLY A 55 -1.22 25.67 15.89
N SER A 56 -1.78 25.77 17.10
CA SER A 56 -0.97 25.61 18.32
C SER A 56 -1.76 25.20 19.58
N ALA A 57 -2.67 24.23 19.47
CA ALA A 57 -3.31 23.62 20.64
C ALA A 57 -3.82 22.20 20.36
N ALA A 58 -2.92 21.32 19.93
CA ALA A 58 -3.05 19.91 20.27
C ALA A 58 -1.81 19.58 21.09
N CYS A 59 -1.97 19.73 22.41
CA CYS A 59 -0.99 19.35 23.40
C CYS A 59 -0.51 17.93 23.12
N SER A 60 0.81 17.78 23.12
CA SER A 60 1.50 16.54 23.43
C SER A 60 0.78 15.84 24.60
N SER A 61 0.06 14.77 24.28
CA SER A 61 -0.22 13.71 25.23
C SER A 61 0.81 12.62 24.99
N GLY A 62 1.65 12.39 26.00
CA GLY A 62 2.38 11.14 26.12
C GLY A 62 1.37 10.00 26.21
N GLY A 63 1.10 9.37 25.07
CA GLY A 63 0.37 8.12 25.00
C GLY A 63 1.40 7.00 25.02
N GLY A 64 1.58 6.37 26.18
CA GLY A 64 2.29 5.11 26.26
C GLY A 64 1.66 4.14 25.26
N SER A 65 2.48 3.60 24.37
CA SER A 65 2.11 2.46 23.55
C SER A 65 1.95 1.27 24.49
N GLY A 66 0.75 1.15 25.05
CA GLY A 66 0.24 -0.17 25.37
C GLY A 66 0.15 -0.92 24.04
N ASN A 67 0.70 -2.12 23.99
CA ASN A 67 0.34 -3.11 22.99
C ASN A 67 -1.19 -3.24 23.02
N SER A 68 -1.90 -2.46 22.22
CA SER A 68 -3.24 -2.83 21.82
C SER A 68 -3.06 -4.13 21.07
N PRO A 69 -3.61 -5.26 21.55
CA PRO A 69 -3.56 -6.49 20.80
C PRO A 69 -4.17 -6.20 19.43
N LEU A 70 -3.46 -6.59 18.37
CA LEU A 70 -4.04 -6.64 17.04
C LEU A 70 -5.35 -7.44 17.13
N PRO A 71 -6.38 -7.11 16.34
CA PRO A 71 -7.54 -7.98 16.16
C PRO A 71 -7.06 -9.43 15.98
N ALA A 72 -7.77 -10.41 16.55
CA ALA A 72 -7.32 -11.80 16.65
C ALA A 72 -7.05 -12.49 15.28
N ASP A 73 -7.44 -11.84 14.19
CA ASP A 73 -7.30 -12.25 12.80
C ASP A 73 -6.22 -11.46 12.03
N MET A 74 -5.53 -10.52 12.68
CA MET A 74 -4.50 -9.66 12.09
C MET A 74 -3.11 -10.07 12.55
N HIS A 75 -2.24 -10.31 11.56
CA HIS A 75 -0.88 -10.76 11.76
C HIS A 75 0.12 -9.72 11.23
N ASN A 76 1.26 -9.57 11.90
CA ASN A 76 2.34 -8.73 11.42
C ASN A 76 3.19 -9.49 10.41
N VAL A 77 3.15 -9.07 9.15
CA VAL A 77 3.92 -9.65 8.05
C VAL A 77 5.17 -8.82 7.83
N THR A 78 6.32 -9.47 7.64
CA THR A 78 7.55 -8.81 7.22
C THR A 78 8.18 -9.56 6.06
N TYR A 79 8.35 -8.88 4.93
CA TYR A 79 9.22 -9.33 3.85
C TYR A 79 10.64 -8.92 4.13
N GLU A 80 11.58 -9.83 3.93
CA GLU A 80 12.99 -9.60 4.12
C GLU A 80 13.79 -10.15 2.94
N VAL A 81 14.74 -9.35 2.46
CA VAL A 81 15.76 -9.81 1.52
C VAL A 81 17.12 -9.62 2.17
N THR A 82 17.85 -10.72 2.34
CA THR A 82 19.24 -10.73 2.83
C THR A 82 20.16 -11.19 1.71
N SER A 83 21.39 -10.69 1.68
CA SER A 83 22.43 -11.17 0.78
C SER A 83 23.63 -11.63 1.59
N SER A 84 24.29 -12.69 1.10
CA SER A 84 25.52 -13.21 1.72
C SER A 84 26.70 -12.24 1.63
N HIS A 85 26.64 -11.25 0.75
CA HIS A 85 27.64 -10.20 0.61
C HIS A 85 27.04 -8.82 0.73
N LEU A 86 27.90 -7.91 1.18
CA LEU A 86 27.63 -6.50 1.37
C LEU A 86 27.81 -5.81 0.00
N ASP A 87 26.79 -5.07 -0.46
CA ASP A 87 26.77 -4.26 -1.71
C ASP A 87 26.14 -4.91 -2.95
N ASN A 88 24.87 -5.32 -2.85
CA ASN A 88 24.11 -5.96 -3.93
C ASN A 88 22.83 -5.20 -4.32
N GLN A 89 22.48 -5.24 -5.61
CA GLN A 89 21.29 -4.56 -6.15
C GLN A 89 20.24 -5.59 -6.57
N PHE A 90 19.00 -5.35 -6.14
CA PHE A 90 17.87 -6.23 -6.39
C PHE A 90 16.70 -5.44 -6.96
N MET A 91 15.96 -6.09 -7.85
CA MET A 91 14.63 -5.70 -8.25
C MET A 91 13.63 -6.51 -7.43
N ILE A 92 12.78 -5.84 -6.67
CA ILE A 92 11.84 -6.45 -5.73
C ILE A 92 10.40 -6.11 -6.12
N ASN A 93 9.51 -7.08 -6.00
CA ASN A 93 8.07 -6.91 -6.20
C ASN A 93 7.30 -7.77 -5.21
N PHE A 94 6.25 -7.23 -4.60
CA PHE A 94 5.52 -7.92 -3.53
C PHE A 94 4.05 -7.53 -3.47
N ILE A 95 3.24 -8.28 -2.72
CA ILE A 95 1.85 -7.91 -2.40
C ILE A 95 1.83 -7.05 -1.14
N ASP A 96 1.23 -5.86 -1.21
CA ASP A 96 1.12 -4.89 -0.12
C ASP A 96 -0.07 -5.16 0.82
N GLU A 97 -0.25 -4.27 1.80
CA GLU A 97 -1.31 -4.34 2.81
C GLU A 97 -2.74 -4.31 2.24
N ASP A 98 -2.92 -3.73 1.06
CA ASP A 98 -4.19 -3.64 0.35
C ASP A 98 -4.43 -4.85 -0.56
N GLY A 99 -3.49 -5.81 -0.60
CA GLY A 99 -3.53 -6.95 -1.52
C GLY A 99 -3.13 -6.61 -2.95
N ASN A 100 -2.56 -5.42 -3.19
CA ASN A 100 -2.11 -4.99 -4.50
C ASN A 100 -0.66 -5.41 -4.71
N THR A 101 -0.33 -5.78 -5.95
CA THR A 101 1.08 -5.95 -6.33
C THR A 101 1.75 -4.59 -6.42
N SER A 102 2.83 -4.41 -5.68
CA SER A 102 3.65 -3.20 -5.72
C SER A 102 4.17 -2.94 -7.14
N GLU A 103 4.69 -1.74 -7.41
CA GLU A 103 5.58 -1.57 -8.55
C GLU A 103 6.92 -2.28 -8.30
N PHE A 104 7.66 -2.56 -9.37
CA PHE A 104 9.02 -3.08 -9.27
C PHE A 104 9.95 -2.00 -8.68
N GLN A 105 10.60 -2.32 -7.57
CA GLN A 105 11.48 -1.42 -6.84
C GLN A 105 12.93 -1.88 -6.94
N GLU A 106 13.82 -0.97 -7.33
CA GLU A 106 15.26 -1.18 -7.28
C GLU A 106 15.79 -0.84 -5.88
N ILE A 107 16.39 -1.84 -5.22
CA ILE A 107 16.89 -1.74 -3.85
C ILE A 107 18.37 -2.08 -3.82
N HIS A 108 19.14 -1.23 -3.12
CA HIS A 108 20.57 -1.43 -2.90
C HIS A 108 20.83 -1.91 -1.47
N ILE A 109 21.19 -3.18 -1.31
CA ILE A 109 21.50 -3.82 -0.04
C ILE A 109 23.02 -3.72 0.20
N LYS A 110 23.43 -2.76 1.02
CA LYS A 110 24.84 -2.53 1.34
C LYS A 110 25.28 -3.17 2.65
N ASN A 111 24.52 -2.98 3.73
CA ASN A 111 24.94 -3.40 5.07
C ASN A 111 23.84 -4.05 5.92
N GLU A 112 22.58 -3.86 5.55
CA GLU A 112 21.42 -4.35 6.30
C GLU A 112 20.43 -4.98 5.35
N PRO A 113 19.70 -6.01 5.80
CA PRO A 113 18.63 -6.58 4.99
C PRO A 113 17.61 -5.50 4.62
N TRP A 114 17.09 -5.62 3.40
CA TRP A 114 15.90 -4.86 3.05
C TRP A 114 14.70 -5.49 3.76
N ARG A 115 13.84 -4.66 4.35
CA ARG A 115 12.64 -5.10 5.04
C ARG A 115 11.45 -4.23 4.68
N TYR A 116 10.29 -4.86 4.54
CA TYR A 116 8.99 -4.19 4.44
C TYR A 116 7.99 -4.91 5.35
N SER A 117 7.36 -4.16 6.26
CA SER A 117 6.45 -4.70 7.26
C SER A 117 5.07 -4.07 7.14
N PHE A 118 4.04 -4.90 7.24
CA PHE A 118 2.63 -4.49 7.18
C PHE A 118 1.75 -5.48 7.93
N THR A 119 0.47 -5.15 8.11
CA THR A 119 -0.50 -6.06 8.77
C THR A 119 -1.39 -6.71 7.72
N ALA A 120 -1.59 -8.03 7.83
CA ALA A 120 -2.45 -8.79 6.93
C ALA A 120 -3.42 -9.68 7.72
N GLN A 121 -4.55 -10.03 7.10
CA GLN A 121 -5.54 -10.90 7.71
C GLN A 121 -5.21 -12.38 7.47
N THR A 122 -5.74 -13.25 8.32
CA THR A 122 -5.81 -14.67 8.00
C THR A 122 -6.47 -14.91 6.64
N GLY A 123 -5.90 -15.81 5.84
CA GLY A 123 -6.33 -16.12 4.48
C GLY A 123 -5.73 -15.22 3.40
N THR A 124 -4.92 -14.21 3.77
CA THR A 124 -4.19 -13.41 2.80
C THR A 124 -3.06 -14.23 2.16
N ASP A 125 -3.04 -14.24 0.82
CA ASP A 125 -1.92 -14.77 0.03
C ASP A 125 -0.80 -13.72 -0.05
N LEU A 126 0.38 -14.11 0.40
CA LEU A 126 1.59 -13.32 0.41
C LEU A 126 2.49 -13.75 -0.74
N TYR A 127 3.19 -12.77 -1.32
CA TYR A 127 4.07 -12.98 -2.46
C TYR A 127 5.23 -12.00 -2.40
N LEU A 128 6.44 -12.51 -2.62
CA LEU A 128 7.66 -11.75 -2.75
C LEU A 128 8.51 -12.32 -3.89
N PHE A 129 8.74 -11.48 -4.89
CA PHE A 129 9.62 -11.71 -6.02
C PHE A 129 10.90 -10.89 -5.85
N VAL A 130 12.03 -11.53 -6.07
CA VAL A 130 13.35 -10.91 -5.96
C VAL A 130 14.20 -11.35 -7.14
N LYS A 131 14.75 -10.37 -7.85
CA LYS A 131 15.68 -10.60 -8.96
C LYS A 131 16.96 -9.78 -8.78
N PRO A 132 18.15 -10.40 -8.80
CA PRO A 132 19.40 -9.66 -8.80
C PRO A 132 19.55 -8.85 -10.10
N LEU A 133 20.04 -7.60 -10.00
CA LEU A 133 20.27 -6.72 -11.17
C LEU A 133 21.66 -6.89 -11.78
N SER A 134 22.62 -7.39 -11.00
CA SER A 134 23.93 -7.81 -11.48
C SER A 134 23.97 -9.34 -11.59
N ASP A 135 24.91 -9.87 -12.39
CA ASP A 135 25.22 -11.29 -12.44
C ASP A 135 25.83 -11.73 -11.11
N LEU A 136 24.97 -11.93 -10.12
CA LEU A 136 25.35 -12.34 -8.78
C LEU A 136 25.60 -13.83 -8.77
N SER A 137 26.87 -14.22 -8.77
CA SER A 137 27.27 -15.61 -8.47
C SER A 137 26.98 -16.02 -7.01
N GLU A 138 26.52 -15.06 -6.20
CA GLU A 138 26.36 -15.11 -4.76
C GLU A 138 24.93 -15.48 -4.34
N MET A 139 24.80 -16.03 -3.14
CA MET A 139 23.51 -16.43 -2.60
C MET A 139 22.81 -15.26 -1.91
N TYR A 140 21.50 -15.19 -2.07
CA TYR A 140 20.61 -14.31 -1.33
C TYR A 140 19.39 -15.08 -0.83
N TYR A 141 18.75 -14.59 0.21
CA TYR A 141 17.57 -15.20 0.80
C TYR A 141 16.41 -14.21 0.75
N ALA A 142 15.26 -14.69 0.30
CA ALA A 142 13.99 -13.99 0.36
C ALA A 142 13.11 -14.71 1.38
N THR A 143 12.71 -14.01 2.44
CA THR A 143 12.01 -14.59 3.58
C THR A 143 10.74 -13.79 3.87
N ILE A 144 9.66 -14.50 4.16
CA ILE A 144 8.41 -13.96 4.66
C ILE A 144 8.30 -14.37 6.13
N TYR A 145 8.21 -13.39 7.02
CA TYR A 145 7.93 -13.58 8.43
C TYR A 145 6.47 -13.24 8.73
N VAL A 146 5.84 -14.01 9.61
CA VAL A 146 4.51 -13.76 10.17
C VAL A 146 4.63 -13.81 11.68
N ASP A 147 4.27 -12.73 12.36
CA ASP A 147 4.39 -12.57 13.82
C ASP A 147 5.81 -12.84 14.36
N SER A 148 6.82 -12.47 13.58
CA SER A 148 8.25 -12.69 13.85
C SER A 148 8.74 -14.14 13.68
N GLU A 149 7.87 -15.06 13.27
CA GLU A 149 8.23 -16.42 12.92
C GLU A 149 8.45 -16.56 11.40
N ILE A 150 9.32 -17.48 10.99
CA ILE A 150 9.55 -17.73 9.57
C ILE A 150 8.33 -18.47 9.01
N GLY A 151 7.52 -17.77 8.21
CA GLY A 151 6.44 -18.40 7.45
C GLY A 151 6.97 -19.18 6.26
N SER A 152 7.82 -18.55 5.45
CA SER A 152 8.43 -19.19 4.27
C SER A 152 9.76 -18.53 3.89
N THR A 153 10.66 -19.30 3.28
CA THR A 153 11.96 -18.79 2.80
C THR A 153 12.40 -19.51 1.52
N THR A 154 12.99 -18.75 0.61
CA THR A 154 13.61 -19.25 -0.61
C THR A 154 15.03 -18.69 -0.73
N THR A 155 15.95 -19.52 -1.23
CA THR A 155 17.31 -19.09 -1.58
C THR A 155 17.42 -18.89 -3.10
N GLY A 156 18.02 -17.78 -3.52
CA GLY A 156 18.35 -17.50 -4.92
C GLY A 156 19.85 -17.42 -5.16
N ARG A 157 20.29 -17.71 -6.39
CA ARG A 157 21.68 -17.58 -6.85
C ARG A 157 21.73 -17.25 -8.34
N GLY A 158 22.10 -16.02 -8.68
CA GLY A 158 22.26 -15.58 -10.08
C GLY A 158 20.99 -15.60 -10.94
N GLY A 159 19.84 -15.91 -10.37
CA GLY A 159 18.54 -15.95 -11.03
C GLY A 159 17.47 -15.36 -10.11
N GLU A 160 16.25 -15.29 -10.60
CA GLU A 160 15.12 -14.84 -9.79
C GLU A 160 14.73 -15.88 -8.73
N ALA A 161 14.18 -15.38 -7.63
CA ALA A 161 13.63 -16.18 -6.55
C ALA A 161 12.23 -15.67 -6.24
N VAL A 162 11.33 -16.60 -6.00
CA VAL A 162 9.94 -16.33 -5.64
C VAL A 162 9.65 -17.07 -4.35
N VAL A 163 9.02 -16.38 -3.42
CA VAL A 163 8.47 -16.97 -2.20
C VAL A 163 7.02 -16.56 -2.07
N SER A 164 6.17 -17.54 -1.77
CA SER A 164 4.76 -17.35 -1.50
C SER A 164 4.38 -18.07 -0.22
N PHE A 165 3.38 -17.53 0.47
CA PHE A 165 2.88 -18.05 1.73
C PHE A 165 1.42 -17.61 1.91
N THR A 166 0.59 -18.44 2.52
CA THR A 166 -0.79 -18.05 2.88
C THR A 166 -0.90 -18.09 4.39
N ILE A 167 -1.38 -17.00 5.00
CA ILE A 167 -1.59 -16.94 6.45
C ILE A 167 -2.77 -17.86 6.78
N LEU A 168 -2.51 -18.92 7.53
CA LEU A 168 -3.55 -19.83 8.00
C LEU A 168 -4.02 -19.41 9.39
N ALA A 169 -5.28 -19.68 9.71
CA ALA A 169 -5.75 -19.54 11.08
C ALA A 169 -4.90 -20.47 11.94
N ASP A 170 -4.51 -20.02 13.13
CA ASP A 170 -3.94 -20.92 14.13
C ASP A 170 -4.89 -22.12 14.25
N ARG A 171 -4.37 -23.30 13.88
CA ARG A 171 -5.04 -24.53 14.25
C ARG A 171 -5.04 -24.51 15.77
N GLU A 172 -6.21 -24.42 16.39
CA GLU A 172 -6.34 -24.88 17.77
C GLU A 172 -5.74 -26.29 17.80
N ASP A 173 -4.56 -26.41 18.42
CA ASP A 173 -3.93 -27.68 18.72
C ASP A 173 -4.91 -28.45 19.62
N THR A 174 -5.83 -29.16 18.98
CA THR A 174 -6.66 -30.17 19.61
C THR A 174 -5.73 -31.33 19.88
N ILE A 175 -5.03 -31.25 21.02
CA ILE A 175 -4.28 -32.36 21.59
C ILE A 175 -5.32 -33.42 21.98
N GLU A 176 -5.62 -34.34 21.07
CA GLU A 176 -6.36 -35.56 21.39
C GLU A 176 -5.46 -36.46 22.25
N TYR A 177 -5.74 -36.52 23.55
CA TYR A 177 -5.18 -37.55 24.41
C TYR A 177 -5.92 -38.86 24.13
N TYR A 178 -5.21 -39.84 23.56
CA TYR A 178 -5.65 -41.24 23.45
C TYR A 178 -5.19 -42.06 24.66
#